data_AF-A0A972VEU6-F1
#
_entry.id   AF-A0A972VEU6-F1
#
_cell.length_a   1.000
_cell.length_b   1.000
_cell.length_c   1.000
_cell.angle_alpha   90.00
_cell.angle_beta   90.00
_cell.angle_gamma   90.00
#
_symmetry.space_group_name_H-M   'P 1'
#
loop_
_entity.id
_entity.type
_entity.pdbx_description
1 polymer ?
#
loop_
_entity_poly.entity_id
_entity_poly.type
_entity_poly.pdbx_seq_one_letter_code
_entity_poly.pdbx_strand_id
1 'polypeptide(L)'
;MAFTLQIGDSAPDFELPGTDGNTYQLSDFSQSSVLVVFFTCNHCPYVIGSDEATRETADKFAAQGVRFVGINANSKNTYSEDDFSHMVTRMKAHQFPWTYLHDESQAVAKAYGALRTPHFYVLDENRKLIYTGRG
;
A
#
# COMPACT_ATOMS: atom_id res chain seq x y z
N MET A 1 -13.71 -12.28 -16.40
CA MET A 1 -12.64 -12.36 -15.38
C MET A 1 -12.53 -10.99 -14.74
N ALA A 2 -12.72 -10.89 -13.43
CA ALA A 2 -12.51 -9.62 -12.74
C ALA A 2 -11.02 -9.27 -12.84
N PHE A 3 -10.72 -8.06 -13.32
CA PHE A 3 -9.33 -7.56 -13.43
C PHE A 3 -8.74 -7.15 -12.07
N THR A 4 -9.57 -7.15 -11.02
CA THR A 4 -9.30 -6.66 -9.67
C THR A 4 -9.82 -7.68 -8.67
N LEU A 5 -9.12 -7.84 -7.56
CA LEU A 5 -9.47 -8.72 -6.44
C LEU A 5 -10.93 -8.50 -6.01
N GLN A 6 -11.69 -9.58 -5.77
CA GLN A 6 -13.10 -9.51 -5.38
C GLN A 6 -13.28 -9.65 -3.88
N ILE A 7 -14.37 -9.07 -3.35
CA ILE A 7 -14.70 -9.21 -1.93
C ILE A 7 -14.85 -10.69 -1.59
N GLY A 8 -14.15 -11.13 -0.54
CA GLY A 8 -14.06 -12.51 -0.08
C GLY A 8 -12.81 -13.27 -0.56
N ASP A 9 -12.11 -12.77 -1.57
CA ASP A 9 -10.87 -13.38 -2.06
C ASP A 9 -9.74 -13.23 -1.04
N SER A 10 -8.88 -14.24 -0.96
CA SER A 10 -7.63 -14.14 -0.21
C SER A 10 -6.68 -13.15 -0.88
N ALA A 11 -6.06 -12.30 -0.06
CA ALA A 11 -5.06 -11.35 -0.51
C ALA A 11 -3.87 -12.10 -1.13
N PRO A 12 -3.41 -11.70 -2.33
CA PRO A 12 -2.18 -12.22 -2.89
C PRO A 12 -1.00 -11.95 -1.96
N ASP A 13 -0.14 -12.94 -1.80
CA ASP A 13 1.10 -12.80 -1.03
C ASP A 13 2.08 -11.86 -1.75
N PHE A 14 3.01 -11.30 -0.99
CA PHE A 14 4.06 -10.43 -1.51
C PHE A 14 5.31 -10.54 -0.64
N GLU A 15 6.46 -10.22 -1.22
CA GLU A 15 7.72 -10.03 -0.50
C GLU A 15 8.41 -8.81 -1.12
N LEU A 16 8.35 -7.66 -0.44
CA LEU A 16 8.78 -6.38 -1.01
C LEU A 16 9.70 -5.60 -0.06
N PRO A 17 10.72 -4.90 -0.59
CA PRO A 17 11.56 -4.02 0.20
C PRO A 17 10.79 -2.78 0.67
N GLY A 18 10.93 -2.46 1.95
CA GLY A 18 10.44 -1.26 2.59
C GLY A 18 11.46 -0.14 2.61
N THR A 19 10.97 1.10 2.65
CA THR A 19 11.79 2.32 2.73
C THR A 19 12.61 2.46 4.03
N ASP A 20 12.33 1.63 5.03
CA ASP A 20 13.07 1.52 6.29
C ASP A 20 14.27 0.55 6.19
N GLY A 21 14.44 -0.12 5.05
CA GLY A 21 15.53 -1.07 4.79
C GLY A 21 15.19 -2.52 5.12
N ASN A 22 13.97 -2.81 5.61
CA ASN A 22 13.51 -4.17 5.87
C ASN A 22 12.76 -4.72 4.64
N THR A 23 12.67 -6.05 4.54
CA THR A 23 11.79 -6.72 3.58
C THR A 23 10.54 -7.18 4.32
N TYR A 24 9.37 -6.96 3.71
CA TYR A 24 8.07 -7.30 4.31
C TYR A 24 7.31 -8.29 3.45
N GLN A 25 6.69 -9.26 4.12
CA GLN A 25 5.75 -10.22 3.59
C GLN A 25 4.33 -9.97 4.12
N LEU A 26 3.31 -10.51 3.45
CA LEU A 26 1.93 -10.42 3.94
C LEU A 26 1.78 -11.02 5.35
N SER A 27 2.54 -12.09 5.62
CA SER A 27 2.57 -12.82 6.88
C SER A 27 3.15 -12.00 8.06
N ASP A 28 4.02 -11.03 7.80
CA ASP A 28 4.57 -10.13 8.84
C ASP A 28 3.49 -9.26 9.48
N PHE A 29 2.38 -9.05 8.77
CA PHE A 29 1.25 -8.31 9.28
C PHE A 29 0.23 -9.20 9.97
N SER A 30 0.41 -10.53 10.09
CA SER A 30 -0.59 -11.48 10.61
C SER A 30 -1.21 -11.12 11.97
N GLN A 31 -0.49 -10.38 12.81
CA GLN A 31 -0.99 -9.92 14.11
C GLN A 31 -2.01 -8.77 14.04
N SER A 32 -2.15 -8.09 12.90
CA SER A 32 -3.15 -7.03 12.73
C SER A 32 -4.53 -7.60 12.45
N SER A 33 -5.53 -7.14 13.21
CA SER A 33 -6.94 -7.51 13.00
C SER A 33 -7.46 -7.07 11.64
N VAL A 34 -6.97 -5.92 11.14
CA VAL A 34 -7.28 -5.43 9.80
C VAL A 34 -6.00 -4.92 9.15
N LEU A 35 -5.81 -5.27 7.89
CA LEU A 35 -4.70 -4.79 7.07
C LEU A 35 -5.24 -3.99 5.88
N VAL A 36 -4.81 -2.75 5.74
CA VAL A 36 -5.11 -1.90 4.60
C VAL A 36 -3.91 -1.87 3.69
N VAL A 37 -4.00 -2.56 2.55
CA VAL A 37 -3.02 -2.48 1.48
C VAL A 37 -3.50 -1.44 0.48
N PHE A 38 -2.67 -0.48 0.13
CA PHE A 38 -3.04 0.53 -0.86
C PHE A 38 -1.90 0.82 -1.83
N PHE A 39 -2.26 0.99 -3.09
CA PHE A 39 -1.31 1.30 -4.15
C PHE A 39 -1.23 2.81 -4.33
N THR A 40 -0.02 3.34 -4.25
CA THR A 40 0.25 4.78 -4.19
C THR A 40 1.52 5.14 -4.96
N CYS A 41 1.77 6.43 -5.19
CA CYS A 41 2.97 6.92 -5.87
C CYS A 41 3.40 8.29 -5.35
N ASN A 42 4.61 8.74 -5.70
CA ASN A 42 5.19 9.93 -5.12
C ASN A 42 4.72 11.22 -5.82
N HIS A 43 4.54 11.19 -7.14
CA HIS A 43 4.36 12.40 -7.94
C HIS A 43 2.90 12.77 -8.23
N CYS A 44 1.93 11.85 -8.00
CA CYS A 44 0.56 12.07 -8.44
C CYS A 44 -0.16 13.09 -7.52
N PRO A 45 -0.74 14.17 -8.06
CA PRO A 45 -1.43 15.18 -7.26
C PRO A 45 -2.63 14.62 -6.49
N TYR A 46 -3.29 13.57 -7.02
CA TYR A 46 -4.37 12.89 -6.32
C TYR A 46 -3.89 12.12 -5.09
N VAL A 47 -2.69 11.54 -5.15
CA VAL A 47 -2.07 10.88 -3.98
C VAL A 47 -1.68 11.92 -2.95
N ILE A 48 -0.98 12.98 -3.37
CA ILE A 48 -0.56 14.05 -2.47
C ILE A 48 -1.76 14.68 -1.75
N GLY A 49 -2.89 14.86 -2.46
CA GLY A 49 -4.13 15.35 -1.85
C GLY A 49 -4.80 14.36 -0.89
N SER A 50 -4.54 13.05 -1.02
CA SER A 50 -5.12 11.98 -0.19
C SER A 50 -4.25 11.57 0.99
N ASP A 51 -2.96 11.91 1.00
CA ASP A 51 -2.00 11.52 2.02
C ASP A 51 -2.43 11.92 3.44
N GLU A 52 -2.92 13.15 3.60
CA GLU A 52 -3.35 13.67 4.90
C GLU A 52 -4.59 12.95 5.43
N ALA A 53 -5.61 12.75 4.59
CA ALA A 53 -6.79 11.98 4.96
C ALA A 53 -6.45 10.51 5.28
N THR A 54 -5.49 9.94 4.54
CA THR A 54 -4.99 8.58 4.78
C THR A 54 -4.23 8.52 6.11
N ARG A 55 -3.41 9.52 6.41
CA ARG A 55 -2.68 9.65 7.68
C ARG A 55 -3.63 9.73 8.86
N GLU A 56 -4.60 10.65 8.82
CA GLU A 56 -5.62 10.80 9.87
C GLU A 56 -6.37 9.49 10.12
N THR A 57 -6.70 8.76 9.05
CA THR A 57 -7.37 7.47 9.14
C THR A 57 -6.46 6.40 9.76
N ALA A 58 -5.22 6.30 9.31
CA ALA A 58 -4.24 5.36 9.83
C ALA A 58 -4.00 5.60 11.33
N ASP A 59 -3.80 6.85 11.75
CA ASP A 59 -3.57 7.20 13.15
C ASP A 59 -4.79 6.90 14.02
N LYS A 60 -6.00 7.22 13.54
CA LYS A 60 -7.26 6.97 14.25
C LYS A 60 -7.49 5.48 14.55
N PHE A 61 -7.12 4.62 13.61
CA PHE A 61 -7.38 3.18 13.70
C PHE A 61 -6.17 2.35 14.14
N ALA A 62 -4.98 2.95 14.26
CA ALA A 62 -3.77 2.26 14.71
C ALA A 62 -3.95 1.57 16.08
N ALA A 63 -4.58 2.26 17.03
CA ALA A 63 -4.85 1.71 18.37
C ALA A 63 -5.89 0.58 18.38
N GLN A 64 -6.66 0.42 17.29
CA GLN A 64 -7.68 -0.62 17.11
C GLN A 64 -7.13 -1.85 16.37
N GLY A 65 -5.81 -1.91 16.15
CA GLY A 65 -5.17 -3.05 15.48
C GLY A 65 -5.23 -2.99 13.95
N VAL A 66 -5.55 -1.82 13.37
CA VAL A 66 -5.51 -1.61 11.92
C VAL A 66 -4.12 -1.17 11.50
N ARG A 67 -3.57 -1.81 10.48
CA ARG A 67 -2.26 -1.46 9.90
C ARG A 67 -2.41 -1.05 8.45
N PHE A 68 -1.60 -0.07 8.03
CA PHE A 68 -1.58 0.44 6.67
C PHE A 68 -0.25 0.09 6.00
N VAL A 69 -0.32 -0.36 4.75
CA VAL A 69 0.82 -0.71 3.91
C VAL A 69 0.61 -0.07 2.54
N GLY A 70 1.45 0.92 2.24
CA GLY A 70 1.51 1.55 0.92
C GLY A 70 2.43 0.74 0.01
N ILE A 71 2.04 0.53 -1.24
CA ILE A 71 2.88 -0.13 -2.26
C ILE A 71 3.03 0.80 -3.46
N ASN A 72 4.27 1.10 -3.85
CA ASN A 72 4.58 1.79 -5.09
C ASN A 72 5.04 0.80 -6.15
N ALA A 73 4.28 0.68 -7.24
CA ALA A 73 4.61 -0.16 -8.39
C ALA A 73 4.92 0.64 -9.66
N ASN A 74 5.07 1.97 -9.54
CA ASN A 74 5.39 2.81 -10.69
C ASN A 74 6.84 2.58 -11.14
N SER A 75 7.04 2.60 -12.46
CA SER A 75 8.38 2.46 -13.02
C SER A 75 9.17 3.76 -12.91
N LYS A 76 10.37 3.68 -12.34
CA LYS A 76 11.37 4.77 -12.34
C LYS A 76 11.70 5.31 -13.75
N ASN A 77 11.52 4.47 -14.78
CA ASN A 77 11.76 4.86 -16.17
C ASN A 77 10.67 5.78 -16.73
N THR A 78 9.50 5.83 -16.07
CA THR A 78 8.38 6.68 -16.46
C THR A 78 8.38 7.98 -15.68
N TYR A 79 8.66 7.91 -14.37
CA TYR A 79 8.77 9.08 -13.49
C TYR A 79 9.97 8.91 -12.56
N SER A 80 10.95 9.80 -12.67
CA SER A 80 12.16 9.76 -11.84
C SER A 80 11.85 9.91 -10.35
N GLU A 81 10.76 10.59 -10.00
CA GLU A 81 10.35 10.82 -8.60
C GLU A 81 9.73 9.57 -7.94
N ASP A 82 9.41 8.52 -8.70
CA ASP A 82 8.87 7.26 -8.17
C ASP A 82 9.96 6.22 -7.84
N ASP A 83 11.24 6.56 -7.97
CA ASP A 83 12.30 5.65 -7.55
C ASP A 83 12.36 5.49 -6.02
N PHE A 84 12.97 4.38 -5.60
CA PHE A 84 13.08 4.00 -4.20
C PHE A 84 13.72 5.08 -3.31
N SER A 85 14.71 5.83 -3.81
CA SER A 85 15.40 6.89 -3.07
C SER A 85 14.44 8.04 -2.73
N HIS A 86 13.57 8.41 -3.67
CA HIS A 86 12.53 9.41 -3.42
C HIS A 86 11.46 8.90 -2.47
N MET A 87 11.09 7.61 -2.53
CA MET A 87 10.19 7.01 -1.54
C MET A 87 10.76 7.11 -0.12
N VAL A 88 12.04 6.78 0.05
CA VAL A 88 12.75 6.91 1.34
C VAL A 88 12.78 8.36 1.81
N THR A 89 13.06 9.30 0.90
CA THR A 89 13.09 10.74 1.21
C THR A 89 11.71 11.23 1.65
N ARG A 90 10.64 10.82 0.96
CA ARG A 90 9.25 11.16 1.31
C ARG A 90 8.89 10.64 2.70
N MET A 91 9.20 9.38 3.00
CA MET A 91 8.93 8.79 4.31
C MET A 91 9.70 9.49 5.43
N LYS A 92 10.95 9.90 5.18
CA LYS A 92 11.73 10.69 6.15
C LYS A 92 11.16 12.10 6.37
N ALA A 93 10.68 12.75 5.31
CA ALA A 93 10.17 14.11 5.37
C ALA A 93 8.78 14.19 6.04
N HIS A 94 7.87 13.27 5.71
CA HIS A 94 6.49 13.31 6.15
C HIS A 94 6.20 12.41 7.35
N GLN A 95 7.08 11.44 7.64
CA GLN A 95 6.96 10.51 8.76
C GLN A 95 5.58 9.82 8.80
N PHE A 96 5.13 9.32 7.66
CA PHE A 96 3.82 8.70 7.55
C PHE A 96 3.69 7.46 8.45
N PRO A 97 2.49 7.19 9.01
CA PRO A 97 2.27 6.10 9.96
C PRO A 97 2.11 4.71 9.31
N TRP A 98 2.33 4.59 8.00
CA TRP A 98 2.24 3.33 7.25
C TRP A 98 3.61 2.83 6.82
N THR A 99 3.72 1.52 6.59
CA THR A 99 4.90 0.93 5.94
C THR A 99 4.82 1.20 4.44
N TYR A 100 5.89 1.69 3.83
CA TYR A 100 5.93 1.98 2.38
C TYR A 100 6.88 1.03 1.65
N LEU A 101 6.33 0.22 0.74
CA LEU A 101 6.98 -0.87 0.02
C LEU A 101 7.12 -0.57 -1.47
N HIS A 102 8.16 -1.11 -2.11
CA HIS A 102 8.44 -0.91 -3.53
C HIS A 102 8.28 -2.22 -4.34
N ASP A 103 7.33 -2.23 -5.27
CA ASP A 103 7.10 -3.34 -6.22
C ASP A 103 7.69 -2.99 -7.58
N GLU A 104 9.02 -3.14 -7.73
CA GLU A 104 9.73 -2.88 -9.00
C GLU A 104 9.21 -3.76 -10.14
N SER A 105 8.78 -4.99 -9.83
CA SER A 105 8.31 -5.99 -10.80
C SER A 105 6.88 -5.74 -11.32
N GLN A 106 6.11 -4.93 -10.58
CA GLN A 106 4.67 -4.74 -10.75
C GLN A 106 3.84 -6.02 -10.58
N ALA A 107 4.44 -7.11 -10.09
CA ALA A 107 3.76 -8.39 -9.97
C ALA A 107 2.67 -8.33 -8.90
N VAL A 108 2.92 -7.63 -7.79
CA VAL A 108 1.97 -7.48 -6.69
C VAL A 108 0.83 -6.57 -7.13
N ALA A 109 1.12 -5.45 -7.79
CA ALA A 109 0.09 -4.60 -8.38
C ALA A 109 -0.82 -5.36 -9.36
N LYS A 110 -0.24 -6.21 -10.22
CA LYS A 110 -1.02 -7.06 -11.14
C LYS A 110 -1.84 -8.12 -10.41
N ALA A 111 -1.29 -8.75 -9.37
CA ALA A 111 -1.98 -9.78 -8.60
C ALA A 111 -3.19 -9.22 -7.84
N TYR A 112 -3.07 -8.03 -7.25
CA TYR A 112 -4.20 -7.32 -6.62
C TYR A 112 -5.15 -6.68 -7.65
N GLY A 113 -4.69 -6.55 -8.90
CA GLY A 113 -5.40 -5.86 -9.96
C GLY A 113 -5.54 -4.36 -9.70
N ALA A 114 -4.47 -3.76 -9.16
CA ALA A 114 -4.36 -2.34 -8.91
C ALA A 114 -4.06 -1.60 -10.21
N LEU A 115 -5.05 -0.87 -10.70
CA LEU A 115 -4.98 -0.18 -11.99
C LEU A 115 -4.77 1.33 -11.85
N ARG A 116 -4.86 1.87 -10.64
CA ARG A 116 -4.92 3.31 -10.34
C ARG A 116 -4.25 3.62 -9.00
N THR A 117 -3.88 4.88 -8.79
CA THR A 117 -3.36 5.41 -7.52
C THR A 117 -4.14 6.67 -7.12
N PRO A 118 -4.60 6.80 -5.85
CA PRO A 118 -4.60 5.77 -4.82
C PRO A 118 -5.68 4.68 -5.06
N HIS A 119 -5.40 3.44 -4.68
CA HIS A 119 -6.39 2.36 -4.69
C HIS A 119 -6.24 1.49 -3.45
N PHE A 120 -7.31 1.37 -2.66
CA PHE A 120 -7.30 0.76 -1.33
C PHE A 120 -7.93 -0.64 -1.36
N TYR A 121 -7.36 -1.53 -0.55
CA TYR A 121 -7.78 -2.89 -0.31
C TYR A 121 -7.75 -3.15 1.20
N VAL A 122 -8.91 -3.33 1.81
CA VAL A 122 -9.05 -3.61 3.24
C VAL A 122 -9.25 -5.10 3.42
N LEU A 123 -8.37 -5.69 4.21
CA LEU A 123 -8.29 -7.12 4.45
C LEU A 123 -8.67 -7.40 5.91
N ASP A 124 -9.49 -8.43 6.13
CA ASP A 124 -9.82 -8.90 7.48
C ASP A 124 -8.66 -9.68 8.14
N GLU A 125 -8.91 -10.19 9.34
CA GLU A 125 -7.97 -11.00 10.13
C GLU A 125 -7.49 -12.27 9.41
N ASN A 126 -8.31 -12.81 8.50
CA ASN A 126 -8.00 -13.96 7.67
C ASN A 126 -7.36 -13.58 6.33
N ARG A 127 -7.01 -12.29 6.16
CA ARG A 127 -6.47 -11.68 4.94
C ARG A 127 -7.41 -11.84 3.74
N LYS A 128 -8.72 -11.84 3.97
CA LYS A 128 -9.73 -11.78 2.91
C LYS A 128 -10.12 -10.34 2.63
N LEU A 129 -10.30 -10.02 1.36
CA LEU A 129 -10.75 -8.69 0.95
C LEU A 129 -12.17 -8.44 1.44
N ILE A 130 -12.36 -7.42 2.27
CA ILE A 130 -13.68 -6.99 2.75
C ILE A 130 -14.13 -5.68 2.13
N TYR A 131 -13.19 -4.89 1.60
CA TYR A 131 -13.50 -3.66 0.88
C TYR A 131 -12.40 -3.32 -0.13
N THR A 132 -12.78 -2.81 -1.29
CA THR A 132 -11.86 -2.18 -2.23
C THR A 132 -12.49 -0.93 -2.83
N GLY A 133 -11.70 0.13 -3.03
CA GLY A 133 -12.21 1.40 -3.50
C GLY A 133 -11.13 2.44 -3.72
N ARG A 134 -11.55 3.58 -4.26
CA ARG A 134 -10.76 4.81 -4.36
C ARG A 134 -11.25 5.69 -3.21
N GLY A 135 -10.32 6.25 -2.44
CA GLY A 135 -10.62 7.10 -1.28
C GLY A 135 -11.58 8.24 -1.62
#